data_AF-A0A2V2AR06-F1
#
_entry.id   AF-A0A2V2AR06-F1
#
_cell.length_a   1.000
_cell.length_b   1.000
_cell.length_c   1.000
_cell.angle_alpha   90.00
_cell.angle_beta   90.00
_cell.angle_gamma   90.00
#
_symmetry.space_group_name_H-M   'P 1'
#
loop_
_entity.id
_entity.type
_entity.pdbx_description
1 polymer ?
#
loop_
_entity_poly.entity_id
_entity_poly.type
_entity_poly.pdbx_seq_one_letter_code
_entity_poly.pdbx_strand_id
1 'polypeptide(L)'
;MNLGTADFATADPERPPSPVAADWRAIEAWLGLAAGLPSDFKQLADAHGPVDFGAYIWIHTPCVEADRFDYGTWLHETHRTARIQLHHLPEEERYAVHPEPGGLLAWGVSRGGDTLFWDTSRSADPDAWGVVVHHRGAVPGSGLRVWHAYDLTLTEYLRHTVRDGWELPSPPGPLMGPLPGSLARTAFLPDARPWSPPAPVVPRLTEAQRRVALRTGTGLEALELLSPPPAEPYLGGDSWDGLFAELGTVLPREYVTLMQRYGAGSWGRWLRFFTPLRTRDHERRFVVAVEEVLDGYRQLRTSYPDAQPLAVWPEPGGFLPFANSIDGDQLGWLTEGTDPEAWPLVVWPRHADQGPPLESGLIDTLLAWQRGTLTAPGLPGLDRSDDPVECAGFAPWDTGAYW
;
A
#
# COMPACT_ATOMS: atom_id res chain seq x y z
N MET A 1 -5.51 0.42 -41.63
CA MET A 1 -4.95 -0.94 -41.65
C MET A 1 -4.63 -1.23 -40.20
N ASN A 2 -5.37 -2.12 -39.54
CA ASN A 2 -5.12 -2.40 -38.12
C ASN A 2 -3.77 -3.10 -38.03
N LEU A 3 -2.77 -2.41 -37.46
CA LEU A 3 -1.47 -3.00 -37.14
C LEU A 3 -1.67 -4.03 -36.05
N GLY A 4 -1.10 -5.22 -36.22
CA GLY A 4 -1.03 -6.24 -35.18
C GLY A 4 0.33 -6.23 -34.49
N THR A 5 0.43 -6.77 -33.28
CA THR A 5 1.70 -6.88 -32.55
C THR A 5 2.78 -7.65 -33.34
N ALA A 6 2.37 -8.62 -34.16
CA ALA A 6 3.26 -9.40 -35.02
C ALA A 6 3.98 -8.58 -36.11
N ASP A 7 3.50 -7.37 -36.43
CA ASP A 7 4.11 -6.51 -37.46
C ASP A 7 5.42 -5.86 -36.98
N PHE A 8 5.62 -5.77 -35.66
CA PHE A 8 6.77 -5.08 -35.06
C PHE A 8 7.40 -5.82 -33.89
N ALA A 9 6.88 -7.00 -33.52
CA ALA A 9 7.46 -7.82 -32.47
C ALA A 9 7.44 -9.31 -32.81
N THR A 10 8.45 -10.03 -32.32
CA THR A 10 8.62 -11.48 -32.48
C THR A 10 8.78 -12.17 -31.13
N ALA A 11 8.36 -13.44 -31.05
CA ALA A 11 8.59 -14.25 -29.85
C ALA A 11 10.08 -14.39 -29.55
N ASP A 12 10.45 -14.24 -28.27
CA ASP A 12 11.80 -14.50 -27.78
C ASP A 12 12.13 -16.00 -27.91
N PRO A 13 13.26 -16.36 -28.53
CA PRO A 13 13.58 -17.77 -28.79
C PRO A 13 13.97 -18.55 -27.53
N GLU A 14 14.51 -17.89 -26.51
CA GLU A 14 14.95 -18.53 -25.26
C GLU A 14 13.81 -18.60 -24.25
N ARG A 15 12.94 -17.59 -24.23
CA ARG A 15 11.77 -17.51 -23.37
C ARG A 15 10.50 -17.30 -24.20
N PRO A 16 10.08 -18.29 -25.01
CA PRO A 16 8.90 -18.14 -25.84
C PRO A 16 7.66 -17.85 -24.98
N PRO A 17 6.79 -16.92 -25.41
CA PRO A 17 5.52 -16.65 -24.74
C PRO A 17 4.71 -17.93 -24.54
N SER A 18 3.91 -17.95 -23.48
CA SER A 18 3.05 -19.08 -23.15
C SER A 18 1.63 -18.58 -22.93
N PRO A 19 0.68 -18.91 -23.83
CA PRO A 19 -0.72 -18.57 -23.65
C PRO A 19 -1.27 -19.03 -22.30
N VAL A 20 -2.11 -18.18 -21.71
CA VAL A 20 -2.89 -18.50 -20.51
C VAL A 20 -4.34 -18.21 -20.84
N ALA A 21 -5.22 -19.21 -20.73
CA ALA A 21 -6.63 -19.04 -21.04
C ALA A 21 -7.27 -18.00 -20.10
N ALA A 22 -8.14 -17.16 -20.64
CA ALA A 22 -8.89 -16.16 -19.90
C ALA A 22 -10.39 -16.28 -20.17
N ASP A 23 -11.22 -16.26 -19.12
CA ASP A 23 -12.67 -16.09 -19.26
C ASP A 23 -12.98 -14.59 -19.36
N TRP A 24 -12.84 -14.04 -20.57
CA TRP A 24 -13.02 -12.61 -20.83
C TRP A 24 -14.37 -12.08 -20.35
N ARG A 25 -15.44 -12.86 -20.49
CA ARG A 25 -16.77 -12.45 -20.04
C ARG A 25 -16.82 -12.30 -18.52
N ALA A 26 -16.25 -13.25 -17.78
CA ALA A 26 -16.19 -13.16 -16.32
C ALA A 26 -15.31 -11.99 -15.86
N ILE A 27 -14.17 -11.77 -16.52
CA ILE A 27 -13.23 -10.68 -16.22
C ILE A 27 -13.87 -9.31 -16.49
N GLU A 28 -14.48 -9.11 -17.65
CA GLU A 28 -15.15 -7.86 -18.03
C GLU A 28 -16.34 -7.57 -17.11
N ALA A 29 -17.10 -8.60 -16.71
CA ALA A 29 -18.17 -8.47 -15.74
C ALA A 29 -17.66 -8.08 -14.34
N TRP A 30 -16.55 -8.66 -13.88
CA TRP A 30 -15.93 -8.32 -12.61
C TRP A 30 -15.36 -6.90 -12.60
N LEU A 31 -14.76 -6.48 -13.70
CA LEU A 31 -14.32 -5.10 -13.94
C LEU A 31 -15.51 -4.13 -14.13
N GLY A 32 -16.75 -4.59 -14.22
CA GLY A 32 -17.90 -3.72 -14.47
C GLY A 32 -17.86 -2.98 -15.82
N LEU A 33 -17.14 -3.52 -16.80
CA LEU A 33 -16.96 -2.91 -18.13
C LEU A 33 -18.02 -3.46 -19.10
N ALA A 34 -19.12 -2.72 -19.28
CA ALA A 34 -20.22 -3.16 -20.14
C ALA A 34 -19.82 -3.32 -21.63
N ALA A 35 -18.88 -2.51 -22.12
CA ALA A 35 -18.38 -2.57 -23.49
C ALA A 35 -17.21 -3.56 -23.66
N GLY A 36 -16.67 -4.09 -22.54
CA GLY A 36 -15.53 -5.00 -22.52
C GLY A 36 -14.16 -4.32 -22.49
N LEU A 37 -13.11 -5.13 -22.65
CA LEU A 37 -11.71 -4.70 -22.81
C LEU A 37 -11.33 -4.53 -24.29
N PRO A 38 -10.28 -3.75 -24.60
CA PRO A 38 -9.76 -3.61 -25.97
C PRO A 38 -9.50 -4.98 -26.63
N SER A 39 -9.90 -5.11 -27.88
CA SER A 39 -9.79 -6.35 -28.65
C SER A 39 -8.34 -6.74 -28.93
N ASP A 40 -7.46 -5.76 -29.09
CA ASP A 40 -6.03 -5.96 -29.33
C ASP A 40 -5.31 -6.53 -28.09
N PHE A 41 -5.68 -6.07 -26.90
CA PHE A 41 -5.22 -6.63 -25.63
C PHE A 41 -5.64 -8.08 -25.45
N LYS A 42 -6.92 -8.40 -25.71
CA LYS A 42 -7.43 -9.77 -25.61
C LYS A 42 -6.72 -10.71 -26.59
N GLN A 43 -6.50 -10.27 -27.83
CA GLN A 43 -5.74 -11.02 -28.82
C GLN A 43 -4.28 -11.25 -28.39
N LEU A 44 -3.61 -10.23 -27.86
CA LEU A 44 -2.25 -10.35 -27.34
C LEU A 44 -2.19 -11.35 -26.17
N ALA A 45 -3.12 -11.23 -25.22
CA ALA A 45 -3.19 -12.11 -24.06
C ALA A 45 -3.50 -13.56 -24.42
N ASP A 46 -4.47 -13.80 -25.32
CA ASP A 46 -4.82 -15.14 -25.79
C ASP A 46 -3.67 -15.79 -26.58
N ALA A 47 -2.89 -15.01 -27.33
CA ALA A 47 -1.77 -15.52 -28.13
C ALA A 47 -0.47 -15.71 -27.36
N HIS A 48 -0.24 -14.92 -26.31
CA HIS A 48 1.08 -14.82 -25.69
C HIS A 48 1.10 -14.96 -24.16
N GLY A 49 -0.05 -14.82 -23.49
CA GLY A 49 -0.13 -14.78 -22.02
C GLY A 49 0.55 -13.53 -21.43
N PRO A 50 0.95 -13.56 -20.14
CA PRO A 50 1.70 -12.47 -19.54
C PRO A 50 3.12 -12.41 -20.13
N VAL A 51 3.53 -11.21 -20.58
CA VAL A 51 4.78 -11.05 -21.36
C VAL A 51 5.61 -9.84 -20.92
N ASP A 52 6.93 -10.01 -21.01
CA ASP A 52 7.88 -8.92 -21.06
C ASP A 52 8.01 -8.47 -22.53
N PHE A 53 7.41 -7.33 -22.88
CA PHE A 53 7.59 -6.67 -24.16
C PHE A 53 8.90 -5.85 -24.17
N GLY A 54 9.75 -6.10 -25.15
CA GLY A 54 11.05 -5.45 -25.33
C GLY A 54 11.96 -5.54 -24.11
N ALA A 55 11.82 -6.61 -23.32
CA ALA A 55 12.49 -6.79 -22.03
C ALA A 55 12.35 -5.58 -21.08
N TYR A 56 11.30 -4.78 -21.20
CA TYR A 56 11.14 -3.56 -20.40
C TYR A 56 9.72 -3.32 -19.91
N ILE A 57 8.70 -3.57 -20.74
CA ILE A 57 7.30 -3.42 -20.34
C ILE A 57 6.77 -4.80 -19.96
N TRP A 58 6.28 -4.94 -18.73
CA TRP A 58 5.51 -6.11 -18.34
C TRP A 58 4.03 -5.83 -18.63
N ILE A 59 3.46 -6.59 -19.57
CA ILE A 59 2.03 -6.57 -19.87
C ILE A 59 1.35 -7.57 -18.95
N HIS A 60 0.50 -7.07 -18.05
CA HIS A 60 -0.23 -7.87 -17.07
C HIS A 60 -1.53 -8.38 -17.68
N THR A 61 -1.58 -9.68 -17.94
CA THR A 61 -2.80 -10.36 -18.38
C THR A 61 -3.51 -11.03 -17.20
N PRO A 62 -4.80 -11.38 -17.33
CA PRO A 62 -5.58 -12.03 -16.27
C PRO A 62 -5.06 -13.45 -15.93
N CYS A 63 -4.05 -13.50 -15.06
CA CYS A 63 -3.40 -14.73 -14.62
C CYS A 63 -3.07 -14.71 -13.11
N VAL A 64 -2.77 -15.89 -12.57
CA VAL A 64 -2.39 -16.09 -11.17
C VAL A 64 -1.23 -17.07 -11.06
N GLU A 65 -0.31 -16.78 -10.15
CA GLU A 65 0.70 -17.71 -9.66
C GLU A 65 0.79 -17.56 -8.13
N ALA A 66 0.61 -18.67 -7.41
CA ALA A 66 0.57 -18.68 -5.95
C ALA A 66 1.81 -18.02 -5.34
N ASP A 67 1.59 -17.18 -4.32
CA ASP A 67 2.63 -16.44 -3.59
C ASP A 67 3.47 -15.45 -4.43
N ARG A 68 3.11 -15.24 -5.70
CA ARG A 68 3.82 -14.30 -6.60
C ARG A 68 2.94 -13.21 -7.18
N PHE A 69 1.79 -13.58 -7.72
CA PHE A 69 0.94 -12.64 -8.45
C PHE A 69 -0.51 -13.10 -8.49
N ASP A 70 -1.42 -12.19 -8.18
CA ASP A 70 -2.84 -12.30 -8.46
C ASP A 70 -3.29 -11.05 -9.21
N TYR A 71 -3.90 -11.23 -10.38
CA TYR A 71 -4.33 -10.12 -11.24
C TYR A 71 -5.29 -9.15 -10.54
N GLY A 72 -6.23 -9.67 -9.74
CA GLY A 72 -7.19 -8.86 -9.00
C GLY A 72 -6.54 -8.06 -7.88
N THR A 73 -5.64 -8.68 -7.11
CA THR A 73 -4.84 -7.98 -6.09
C THR A 73 -3.96 -6.90 -6.71
N TRP A 74 -3.24 -7.22 -7.79
CA TRP A 74 -2.39 -6.26 -8.48
C TRP A 74 -3.17 -5.06 -9.01
N LEU A 75 -4.33 -5.28 -9.66
CA LEU A 75 -5.19 -4.20 -10.13
C LEU A 75 -5.64 -3.31 -8.96
N HIS A 76 -6.15 -3.92 -7.89
CA HIS A 76 -6.62 -3.19 -6.71
C HIS A 76 -5.54 -2.30 -6.10
N GLU A 77 -4.34 -2.86 -5.85
CA GLU A 77 -3.22 -2.14 -5.26
C GLU A 77 -2.69 -1.03 -6.18
N THR A 78 -2.63 -1.30 -7.49
CA THR A 78 -2.18 -0.33 -8.50
C THR A 78 -3.16 0.84 -8.60
N HIS A 79 -4.47 0.55 -8.65
CA HIS A 79 -5.51 1.58 -8.68
C HIS A 79 -5.57 2.39 -7.38
N ARG A 80 -5.44 1.74 -6.22
CA ARG A 80 -5.39 2.45 -4.93
C ARG A 80 -4.19 3.40 -4.88
N THR A 81 -3.00 2.92 -5.28
CA THR A 81 -1.79 3.75 -5.37
C THR A 81 -1.99 4.94 -6.31
N ALA A 82 -2.56 4.72 -7.48
CA ALA A 82 -2.89 5.76 -8.45
C ALA A 82 -3.82 6.83 -7.87
N ARG A 83 -4.91 6.43 -7.19
CA ARG A 83 -5.85 7.37 -6.52
C ARG A 83 -5.13 8.24 -5.49
N ILE A 84 -4.33 7.62 -4.63
CA ILE A 84 -3.56 8.34 -3.59
C ILE A 84 -2.62 9.36 -4.26
N GLN A 85 -1.88 8.96 -5.29
CA GLN A 85 -0.96 9.86 -6.01
C GLN A 85 -1.70 11.02 -6.67
N LEU A 86 -2.80 10.76 -7.38
CA LEU A 86 -3.60 11.76 -8.07
C LEU A 86 -4.25 12.75 -7.10
N HIS A 87 -4.64 12.31 -5.90
CA HIS A 87 -5.20 13.21 -4.87
C HIS A 87 -4.23 14.35 -4.49
N HIS A 88 -2.93 14.13 -4.57
CA HIS A 88 -1.91 15.14 -4.26
C HIS A 88 -1.68 16.15 -5.38
N LEU A 89 -2.29 15.96 -6.56
CA LEU A 89 -2.20 16.88 -7.69
C LEU A 89 -3.32 17.93 -7.65
N PRO A 90 -3.17 19.06 -8.38
CA PRO A 90 -4.25 20.00 -8.65
C PRO A 90 -5.43 19.31 -9.35
N GLU A 91 -6.66 19.77 -9.09
CA GLU A 91 -7.90 19.11 -9.55
C GLU A 91 -7.95 18.93 -11.07
N GLU A 92 -7.47 19.92 -11.81
CA GLU A 92 -7.39 19.93 -13.28
C GLU A 92 -6.39 18.92 -13.88
N GLU A 93 -5.53 18.32 -13.04
CA GLU A 93 -4.56 17.30 -13.45
C GLU A 93 -4.96 15.89 -13.00
N ARG A 94 -6.07 15.77 -12.26
CA ARG A 94 -6.51 14.48 -11.72
C ARG A 94 -7.25 13.68 -12.78
N TYR A 95 -6.93 12.40 -12.85
CA TYR A 95 -7.75 11.42 -13.53
C TYR A 95 -8.65 10.72 -12.51
N ALA A 96 -9.85 10.34 -12.92
CA ALA A 96 -10.60 9.32 -12.20
C ALA A 96 -9.85 7.98 -12.32
N VAL A 97 -10.01 7.08 -11.36
CA VAL A 97 -9.39 5.74 -11.41
C VAL A 97 -10.47 4.70 -11.26
N HIS A 98 -10.41 3.65 -12.08
CA HIS A 98 -11.35 2.54 -12.02
C HIS A 98 -11.44 1.99 -10.58
N PRO A 99 -12.65 1.72 -10.02
CA PRO A 99 -13.95 1.56 -10.68
C PRO A 99 -14.79 2.85 -10.87
N GLU A 100 -14.24 4.03 -10.62
CA GLU A 100 -14.97 5.27 -10.92
C GLU A 100 -15.32 5.35 -12.42
N PRO A 101 -16.51 5.86 -12.80
CA PRO A 101 -16.90 5.97 -14.20
C PRO A 101 -15.88 6.77 -15.02
N GLY A 102 -15.42 6.21 -16.14
CA GLY A 102 -14.38 6.81 -16.98
C GLY A 102 -12.97 6.76 -16.36
N GLY A 103 -12.76 6.01 -15.28
CA GLY A 103 -11.49 5.95 -14.60
C GLY A 103 -10.39 5.19 -15.36
N LEU A 104 -9.14 5.50 -15.04
CA LEU A 104 -7.97 4.81 -15.57
C LEU A 104 -7.96 3.33 -15.17
N LEU A 105 -7.70 2.46 -16.15
CA LEU A 105 -7.60 1.01 -15.97
C LEU A 105 -6.16 0.53 -16.23
N ALA A 106 -5.47 0.01 -15.22
CA ALA A 106 -4.09 -0.43 -15.34
C ALA A 106 -3.98 -1.69 -16.21
N TRP A 107 -2.90 -1.79 -17.01
CA TRP A 107 -2.62 -2.95 -17.84
C TRP A 107 -1.15 -3.37 -17.89
N GLY A 108 -0.24 -2.53 -17.41
CA GLY A 108 1.18 -2.82 -17.49
C GLY A 108 2.02 -1.98 -16.55
N VAL A 109 3.26 -2.44 -16.34
CA VAL A 109 4.30 -1.68 -15.65
C VAL A 109 5.59 -1.74 -16.45
N SER A 110 6.43 -0.71 -16.33
CA SER A 110 7.79 -0.76 -16.87
C SER A 110 8.78 -1.25 -15.81
N ARG A 111 9.94 -1.76 -16.24
CA ARG A 111 11.07 -2.05 -15.34
C ARG A 111 11.62 -0.80 -14.64
N GLY A 112 11.33 0.39 -15.16
CA GLY A 112 11.61 1.67 -14.52
C GLY A 112 10.63 2.04 -13.40
N GLY A 113 9.53 1.27 -13.25
CA GLY A 113 8.47 1.55 -12.30
C GLY A 113 7.39 2.51 -12.82
N ASP A 114 7.34 2.76 -14.13
CA ASP A 114 6.21 3.46 -14.74
C ASP A 114 4.98 2.54 -14.71
N THR A 115 3.79 3.11 -14.56
CA THR A 115 2.53 2.37 -14.62
C THR A 115 1.73 2.81 -15.83
N LEU A 116 1.21 1.85 -16.59
CA LEU A 116 0.50 2.09 -17.84
C LEU A 116 -0.98 1.76 -17.67
N PHE A 117 -1.82 2.69 -18.13
CA PHE A 117 -3.27 2.65 -17.99
C PHE A 117 -3.96 2.86 -19.34
N TRP A 118 -5.18 2.37 -19.47
CA TRP A 118 -6.14 2.85 -20.46
C TRP A 118 -6.98 3.97 -19.85
N ASP A 119 -7.22 5.03 -20.62
CA ASP A 119 -8.21 6.04 -20.30
C ASP A 119 -9.59 5.63 -20.83
N THR A 120 -10.42 5.11 -19.94
CA THR A 120 -11.76 4.62 -20.29
C THR A 120 -12.77 5.75 -20.49
N SER A 121 -12.42 7.00 -20.15
CA SER A 121 -13.29 8.17 -20.39
C SER A 121 -13.30 8.63 -21.84
N ARG A 122 -12.26 8.28 -22.61
CA ARG A 122 -12.08 8.77 -23.99
C ARG A 122 -13.16 8.33 -24.96
N SER A 123 -13.66 7.11 -24.82
CA SER A 123 -14.61 6.52 -25.75
C SER A 123 -15.44 5.43 -25.09
N ALA A 124 -16.69 5.30 -25.55
CA ALA A 124 -17.52 4.15 -25.23
C ALA A 124 -17.07 2.87 -25.94
N ASP A 125 -16.26 2.99 -26.99
CA ASP A 125 -15.60 1.89 -27.70
C ASP A 125 -14.23 1.61 -27.05
N PRO A 126 -14.02 0.43 -26.44
CA PRO A 126 -12.74 0.06 -25.83
C PRO A 126 -11.57 0.05 -26.80
N ASP A 127 -11.81 -0.22 -28.09
CA ASP A 127 -10.75 -0.23 -29.11
C ASP A 127 -10.18 1.18 -29.40
N ALA A 128 -10.84 2.23 -28.89
CA ALA A 128 -10.39 3.62 -29.01
C ALA A 128 -9.82 4.20 -27.70
N TRP A 129 -9.62 3.37 -26.66
CA TRP A 129 -9.03 3.84 -25.41
C TRP A 129 -7.56 4.23 -25.58
N GLY A 130 -7.22 5.44 -25.12
CA GLY A 130 -5.86 5.95 -25.14
C GLY A 130 -5.02 5.42 -23.99
N VAL A 131 -3.70 5.37 -24.19
CA VAL A 131 -2.76 5.04 -23.12
C VAL A 131 -2.46 6.28 -22.27
N VAL A 132 -2.54 6.13 -20.94
CA VAL A 132 -2.00 7.10 -19.98
C VAL A 132 -0.87 6.43 -19.22
N VAL A 133 0.27 7.10 -19.10
CA VAL A 133 1.41 6.60 -18.32
C VAL A 133 1.64 7.49 -17.11
N HIS A 134 1.75 6.86 -15.96
CA HIS A 134 2.35 7.46 -14.79
C HIS A 134 3.86 7.15 -14.81
N HIS A 135 4.68 8.15 -15.08
CA HIS A 135 6.13 8.03 -15.11
C HIS A 135 6.73 8.13 -13.72
N ARG A 136 7.73 7.31 -13.41
CA ARG A 136 8.45 7.39 -12.14
C ARG A 136 9.38 8.61 -12.15
N GLY A 137 8.85 9.75 -11.72
CA GLY A 137 9.54 11.03 -11.57
C GLY A 137 9.27 12.00 -12.71
N ALA A 138 9.07 13.28 -12.39
CA ALA A 138 9.03 14.33 -13.40
C ALA A 138 10.41 14.43 -14.07
N VAL A 139 10.47 14.62 -15.38
CA VAL A 139 11.72 14.98 -16.06
C VAL A 139 11.98 16.46 -15.78
N PRO A 140 12.86 16.84 -14.82
CA PRO A 140 12.94 18.22 -14.36
C PRO A 140 13.39 19.13 -15.50
N GLY A 141 12.70 20.27 -15.68
CA GLY A 141 13.00 21.24 -16.75
C GLY A 141 12.43 20.90 -18.12
N SER A 142 11.70 19.79 -18.28
CA SER A 142 11.04 19.43 -19.54
C SER A 142 9.65 20.05 -19.73
N GLY A 143 8.99 20.48 -18.64
CA GLY A 143 7.58 20.86 -18.63
C GLY A 143 6.59 19.69 -18.74
N LEU A 144 7.09 18.44 -18.71
CA LEU A 144 6.28 17.24 -18.86
C LEU A 144 5.68 16.80 -17.52
N ARG A 145 4.42 16.36 -17.58
CA ARG A 145 3.67 15.87 -16.42
C ARG A 145 4.06 14.43 -16.08
N VAL A 146 4.00 14.11 -14.78
CA VAL A 146 4.22 12.75 -14.27
C VAL A 146 3.13 11.81 -14.78
N TRP A 147 1.90 12.32 -14.95
CA TRP A 147 0.80 11.63 -15.64
C TRP A 147 0.67 12.19 -17.05
N HIS A 148 0.94 11.36 -18.06
CA HIS A 148 0.93 11.77 -19.46
C HIS A 148 -0.01 10.91 -20.29
N ALA A 149 -0.95 11.55 -20.98
CA ALA A 149 -1.85 10.88 -21.93
C ALA A 149 -1.23 10.86 -23.33
N TYR A 150 -1.31 9.70 -23.97
CA TYR A 150 -0.90 9.47 -25.35
C TYR A 150 -2.13 9.23 -26.23
N ASP A 151 -2.17 9.84 -27.40
CA ASP A 151 -3.18 9.60 -28.43
C ASP A 151 -2.85 8.35 -29.25
N LEU A 152 -2.67 7.25 -28.52
CA LEU A 152 -2.28 5.94 -29.04
C LEU A 152 -3.06 4.87 -28.28
N THR A 153 -3.62 3.91 -29.02
CA THR A 153 -4.12 2.65 -28.48
C THR A 153 -2.97 1.79 -27.93
N LEU A 154 -3.26 0.65 -27.29
CA LEU A 154 -2.23 -0.24 -26.75
C LEU A 154 -1.24 -0.67 -27.84
N THR A 155 -1.74 -1.17 -28.97
CA THR A 155 -0.87 -1.67 -30.05
C THR A 155 -0.07 -0.55 -30.69
N GLU A 156 -0.67 0.63 -30.89
CA GLU A 156 0.03 1.80 -31.43
C GLU A 156 1.11 2.31 -30.47
N TYR A 157 0.84 2.31 -29.16
CA TYR A 157 1.81 2.69 -28.13
C TYR A 157 3.00 1.72 -28.12
N LEU A 158 2.75 0.40 -28.12
CA LEU A 158 3.81 -0.61 -28.18
C LEU A 158 4.65 -0.47 -29.46
N ARG A 159 4.02 -0.29 -30.63
CA ARG A 159 4.72 -0.02 -31.89
C ARG A 159 5.58 1.23 -31.80
N HIS A 160 5.06 2.29 -31.18
CA HIS A 160 5.80 3.52 -30.97
C HIS A 160 7.04 3.31 -30.08
N THR A 161 7.00 2.39 -29.11
CA THR A 161 8.19 2.08 -28.27
C THR A 161 9.30 1.33 -29.02
N VAL A 162 9.01 0.63 -30.12
CA VAL A 162 9.99 -0.13 -30.94
C VAL A 162 10.57 0.72 -32.09
N ARG A 163 10.26 2.01 -32.14
CA ARG A 163 10.67 2.91 -33.23
C ARG A 163 12.19 2.89 -33.48
N ASP A 164 12.58 2.75 -34.74
CA ASP A 164 13.97 2.87 -35.19
C ASP A 164 14.39 4.31 -35.51
N GLY A 165 13.43 5.26 -35.45
CA GLY A 165 13.62 6.67 -35.81
C GLY A 165 13.01 7.62 -34.81
N TRP A 166 13.35 8.91 -34.95
CA TRP A 166 12.77 9.97 -34.12
C TRP A 166 11.33 10.25 -34.53
N GLU A 167 10.40 9.71 -33.74
CA GLU A 167 8.98 9.95 -33.84
C GLU A 167 8.51 10.48 -32.49
N LEU A 168 7.84 11.63 -32.46
CA LEU A 168 7.25 12.17 -31.24
C LEU A 168 5.80 11.70 -31.14
N PRO A 169 5.36 11.20 -29.97
CA PRO A 169 3.96 10.91 -29.75
C PRO A 169 3.17 12.22 -29.75
N SER A 170 1.86 12.10 -29.98
CA SER A 170 0.90 13.18 -29.78
C SER A 170 0.08 12.90 -28.53
N PRO A 171 -0.06 13.86 -27.59
CA PRO A 171 0.80 15.03 -27.41
C PRO A 171 2.26 14.62 -27.08
N PRO A 172 3.26 15.48 -27.37
CA PRO A 172 4.67 15.20 -27.04
C PRO A 172 4.84 14.91 -25.55
N GLY A 173 5.57 13.85 -25.23
CA GLY A 173 5.71 13.36 -23.85
C GLY A 173 7.02 12.61 -23.63
N PRO A 174 7.28 12.12 -22.41
CA PRO A 174 8.41 11.26 -22.12
C PRO A 174 8.39 10.06 -23.06
N LEU A 175 9.56 9.73 -23.61
CA LEU A 175 9.69 8.67 -24.60
C LEU A 175 10.17 7.39 -23.93
N MET A 176 9.37 6.33 -24.02
CA MET A 176 9.82 4.97 -23.68
C MET A 176 10.45 4.32 -24.92
N GLY A 177 11.61 3.68 -24.76
CA GLY A 177 12.36 3.06 -25.87
C GLY A 177 13.39 3.98 -26.55
N PRO A 178 14.03 3.54 -27.65
CA PRO A 178 13.66 2.37 -28.44
C PRO A 178 13.83 1.06 -27.66
N LEU A 179 12.80 0.23 -27.69
CA LEU A 179 12.79 -1.11 -27.11
C LEU A 179 13.00 -2.15 -28.22
N PRO A 180 13.62 -3.31 -27.93
CA PRO A 180 13.57 -4.45 -28.83
C PRO A 180 12.12 -4.85 -29.14
N GLY A 181 11.81 -5.21 -30.39
CA GLY A 181 10.54 -5.82 -30.78
C GLY A 181 10.46 -7.28 -30.35
N SER A 182 10.56 -7.57 -29.06
CA SER A 182 10.51 -8.94 -28.53
C SER A 182 9.34 -9.15 -27.58
N LEU A 183 8.72 -10.33 -27.66
CA LEU A 183 7.72 -10.83 -26.71
C LEU A 183 8.33 -12.02 -25.98
N ALA A 184 8.65 -11.86 -24.70
CA ALA A 184 9.21 -12.95 -23.89
C ALA A 184 8.23 -13.35 -22.79
N ARG A 185 8.14 -14.65 -22.49
CA ARG A 185 7.48 -15.10 -21.26
C ARG A 185 8.17 -14.44 -20.06
N THR A 186 7.38 -13.85 -19.18
CA THR A 186 7.92 -13.19 -18.00
C THR A 186 8.66 -14.20 -17.12
N ALA A 187 9.85 -13.82 -16.64
CA ALA A 187 10.61 -14.66 -15.71
C ALA A 187 9.98 -14.69 -14.31
N PHE A 188 9.07 -13.76 -14.01
CA PHE A 188 8.40 -13.65 -12.72
C PHE A 188 7.23 -14.61 -12.55
N LEU A 189 6.64 -15.08 -13.65
CA LEU A 189 5.50 -16.00 -13.68
C LEU A 189 5.79 -17.22 -14.58
N PRO A 190 6.72 -18.11 -14.19
CA PRO A 190 7.03 -19.30 -14.97
C PRO A 190 5.84 -20.27 -15.09
N ASP A 191 4.94 -20.29 -14.11
CA ASP A 191 3.86 -21.26 -13.96
C ASP A 191 2.47 -20.58 -13.91
N ALA A 192 2.33 -19.44 -14.61
CA ALA A 192 1.10 -18.67 -14.68
C ALA A 192 -0.12 -19.53 -15.07
N ARG A 193 -1.20 -19.40 -14.31
CA ARG A 193 -2.47 -20.11 -14.53
C ARG A 193 -3.60 -19.13 -14.86
N PRO A 194 -4.68 -19.60 -15.49
CA PRO A 194 -5.89 -18.81 -15.68
C PRO A 194 -6.36 -18.17 -14.37
N TRP A 195 -6.54 -16.85 -14.37
CA TRP A 195 -7.16 -16.17 -13.24
C TRP A 195 -8.68 -16.29 -13.33
N SER A 196 -9.32 -16.37 -12.17
CA SER A 196 -10.78 -16.34 -12.06
C SER A 196 -11.15 -15.23 -11.10
N PRO A 197 -12.13 -14.37 -11.46
CA PRO A 197 -12.63 -13.36 -10.54
C PRO A 197 -13.00 -13.94 -9.18
N PRO A 198 -12.58 -13.31 -8.06
CA PRO A 198 -12.97 -13.76 -6.74
C PRO A 198 -14.49 -13.66 -6.59
N ALA A 199 -15.07 -14.63 -5.88
CA ALA A 199 -16.48 -14.57 -5.54
C ALA A 199 -16.76 -13.31 -4.68
N PRO A 200 -17.93 -12.65 -4.83
CA PRO A 200 -18.32 -11.56 -3.95
C PRO A 200 -18.27 -11.99 -2.49
N VAL A 201 -17.50 -11.26 -1.69
CA VAL A 201 -17.36 -11.53 -0.24
C VAL A 201 -18.57 -10.93 0.48
N VAL A 202 -19.17 -11.70 1.38
CA VAL A 202 -20.25 -11.18 2.25
C VAL A 202 -19.65 -10.10 3.15
N PRO A 203 -20.26 -8.90 3.26
CA PRO A 203 -19.74 -7.85 4.11
C PRO A 203 -19.53 -8.34 5.54
N ARG A 204 -18.33 -8.10 6.09
CA ARG A 204 -17.96 -8.54 7.44
C ARG A 204 -18.90 -8.00 8.53
N LEU A 205 -19.41 -6.79 8.33
CA LEU A 205 -20.30 -6.10 9.25
C LEU A 205 -21.65 -5.78 8.58
N THR A 206 -22.73 -5.98 9.33
CA THR A 206 -24.06 -5.46 8.96
C THR A 206 -24.07 -3.93 8.93
N GLU A 207 -25.06 -3.31 8.28
CA GLU A 207 -25.19 -1.84 8.26
C GLU A 207 -25.27 -1.22 9.66
N ALA A 208 -26.00 -1.87 10.58
CA ALA A 208 -26.11 -1.44 11.97
C ALA A 208 -24.74 -1.52 12.69
N GLN A 209 -24.01 -2.61 12.53
CA GLN A 209 -22.66 -2.76 13.09
C GLN A 209 -21.68 -1.76 12.47
N ARG A 210 -21.76 -1.50 11.16
CA ARG A 210 -20.95 -0.47 10.49
C ARG A 210 -21.19 0.91 11.09
N ARG A 211 -22.45 1.27 11.35
CA ARG A 211 -22.78 2.55 11.99
C ARG A 211 -22.11 2.69 13.36
N VAL A 212 -22.13 1.62 14.16
CA VAL A 212 -21.46 1.59 15.46
C VAL A 212 -19.96 1.66 15.30
N ALA A 213 -19.36 0.78 14.50
CA ALA A 213 -17.92 0.70 14.29
C ALA A 213 -17.31 1.99 13.74
N LEU A 214 -17.98 2.65 12.80
CA LEU A 214 -17.43 3.78 12.05
C LEU A 214 -17.86 5.16 12.56
N ARG A 215 -18.96 5.27 13.32
CA ARG A 215 -19.53 6.59 13.64
C ARG A 215 -19.91 6.78 15.10
N THR A 216 -20.65 5.86 15.69
CA THR A 216 -21.32 6.12 16.99
C THR A 216 -20.67 5.43 18.17
N GLY A 217 -19.96 4.32 17.96
CA GLY A 217 -19.26 3.61 19.02
C GLY A 217 -18.00 4.35 19.48
N THR A 218 -17.55 4.08 20.69
CA THR A 218 -16.37 4.70 21.32
C THR A 218 -15.53 3.65 22.04
N GLY A 219 -14.25 3.95 22.28
CA GLY A 219 -13.36 3.11 23.06
C GLY A 219 -13.18 1.69 22.52
N LEU A 220 -12.87 0.75 23.43
CA LEU A 220 -12.39 -0.58 23.09
C LEU A 220 -13.45 -1.42 22.36
N GLU A 221 -14.73 -1.31 22.74
CA GLU A 221 -15.82 -2.07 22.11
C GLU A 221 -15.97 -1.71 20.62
N ALA A 222 -15.86 -0.42 20.29
CA ALA A 222 -15.92 0.04 18.91
C ALA A 222 -14.67 -0.37 18.12
N LEU A 223 -13.50 -0.33 18.77
CA LEU A 223 -12.25 -0.81 18.19
C LEU A 223 -12.32 -2.32 17.89
N GLU A 224 -12.83 -3.14 18.81
CA GLU A 224 -13.02 -4.58 18.61
C GLU A 224 -14.03 -4.93 17.51
N LEU A 225 -15.08 -4.12 17.38
CA LEU A 225 -16.03 -4.31 16.29
C LEU A 225 -15.39 -3.96 14.92
N LEU A 226 -14.57 -2.90 14.90
CA LEU A 226 -13.90 -2.45 13.68
C LEU A 226 -12.72 -3.36 13.31
N SER A 227 -11.89 -3.76 14.26
CA SER A 227 -10.71 -4.61 14.08
C SER A 227 -10.79 -5.77 15.08
N PRO A 228 -11.38 -6.91 14.71
CA PRO A 228 -11.57 -8.03 15.63
C PRO A 228 -10.26 -8.47 16.30
N PRO A 229 -10.26 -8.68 17.62
CA PRO A 229 -9.07 -9.14 18.32
C PRO A 229 -8.75 -10.59 17.94
N PRO A 230 -7.46 -10.97 18.00
CA PRO A 230 -7.05 -12.35 17.73
C PRO A 230 -7.63 -13.30 18.77
N ALA A 231 -7.83 -14.56 18.37
CA ALA A 231 -8.26 -15.61 19.29
C ALA A 231 -7.19 -15.89 20.36
N GLU A 232 -5.92 -15.78 19.99
CA GLU A 232 -4.76 -16.00 20.86
C GLU A 232 -3.84 -14.77 20.79
N PRO A 233 -4.03 -13.77 21.68
CA PRO A 233 -3.14 -12.62 21.74
C PRO A 233 -1.75 -13.03 22.26
N TYR A 234 -0.69 -12.53 21.64
CA TYR A 234 0.67 -12.81 22.03
C TYR A 234 1.28 -11.66 22.83
N LEU A 235 1.63 -11.92 24.09
CA LEU A 235 2.24 -10.93 24.99
C LEU A 235 3.72 -11.20 25.25
N GLY A 236 4.21 -12.39 24.92
CA GLY A 236 5.37 -13.01 25.56
C GLY A 236 4.96 -14.06 26.61
N GLY A 237 5.88 -14.47 27.48
CA GLY A 237 5.69 -15.54 28.47
C GLY A 237 5.79 -15.13 29.94
N ASP A 238 6.16 -13.87 30.24
CA ASP A 238 6.41 -13.40 31.61
C ASP A 238 5.24 -12.53 32.16
N SER A 239 5.52 -11.61 33.08
CA SER A 239 4.58 -10.80 33.83
C SER A 239 4.80 -9.30 33.65
N TRP A 240 3.72 -8.52 33.78
CA TRP A 240 3.77 -7.06 33.74
C TRP A 240 4.64 -6.47 34.86
N ASP A 241 4.62 -7.07 36.06
CA ASP A 241 5.45 -6.63 37.18
C ASP A 241 6.96 -6.73 36.86
N GLY A 242 7.37 -7.78 36.12
CA GLY A 242 8.73 -7.91 35.63
C GLY A 242 9.11 -6.78 34.66
N LEU A 243 8.25 -6.48 33.69
CA LEU A 243 8.47 -5.37 32.76
C LEU A 243 8.53 -4.02 33.50
N PHE A 244 7.64 -3.78 34.46
CA PHE A 244 7.62 -2.53 35.23
C PHE A 244 8.88 -2.36 36.08
N ALA A 245 9.39 -3.45 36.66
CA ALA A 245 10.65 -3.44 37.39
C ALA A 245 11.84 -3.12 36.47
N GLU A 246 11.84 -3.64 35.24
CA GLU A 246 12.89 -3.37 34.25
C GLU A 246 12.88 -1.93 33.74
N LEU A 247 11.69 -1.39 33.46
CA LEU A 247 11.53 0.01 33.06
C LEU A 247 11.72 0.97 34.26
N GLY A 248 11.54 0.52 35.49
CA GLY A 248 11.53 1.40 36.66
C GLY A 248 10.30 2.32 36.73
N THR A 249 9.24 1.99 35.99
CA THR A 249 7.95 2.68 36.00
C THR A 249 6.83 1.73 35.57
N VAL A 250 5.59 2.05 35.94
CA VAL A 250 4.41 1.36 35.42
C VAL A 250 3.97 2.01 34.11
N LEU A 251 3.37 1.22 33.22
CA LEU A 251 2.78 1.71 31.98
C LEU A 251 1.31 2.10 32.18
N PRO A 252 0.75 2.98 31.33
CA PRO A 252 -0.67 3.35 31.41
C PRO A 252 -1.58 2.11 31.35
N ARG A 253 -2.61 2.06 32.18
CA ARG A 253 -3.54 0.92 32.27
C ARG A 253 -4.25 0.66 30.95
N GLU A 254 -4.55 1.70 30.20
CA GLU A 254 -5.15 1.60 28.87
C GLU A 254 -4.31 0.73 27.93
N TYR A 255 -2.98 0.91 27.95
CA TYR A 255 -2.06 0.10 27.16
C TYR A 255 -2.06 -1.36 27.61
N VAL A 256 -1.96 -1.62 28.92
CA VAL A 256 -2.01 -2.98 29.46
C VAL A 256 -3.31 -3.68 29.07
N THR A 257 -4.45 -2.97 29.13
CA THR A 257 -5.77 -3.49 28.75
C THR A 257 -5.81 -3.84 27.27
N LEU A 258 -5.33 -2.95 26.41
CA LEU A 258 -5.26 -3.19 24.97
C LEU A 258 -4.37 -4.39 24.64
N MET A 259 -3.18 -4.46 25.25
CA MET A 259 -2.24 -5.56 25.04
C MET A 259 -2.79 -6.89 25.56
N GLN A 260 -3.51 -6.92 26.68
CA GLN A 260 -4.18 -8.15 27.13
C GLN A 260 -5.24 -8.64 26.14
N ARG A 261 -5.86 -7.71 25.40
CA ARG A 261 -6.93 -8.03 24.46
C ARG A 261 -6.41 -8.42 23.08
N TYR A 262 -5.41 -7.71 22.57
CA TYR A 262 -4.87 -7.88 21.22
C TYR A 262 -3.50 -8.57 21.20
N GLY A 263 -2.72 -8.42 22.25
CA GLY A 263 -1.30 -8.76 22.24
C GLY A 263 -0.48 -7.77 21.42
N ALA A 264 0.78 -8.12 21.23
CA ALA A 264 1.65 -7.51 20.25
C ALA A 264 1.28 -8.00 18.84
N GLY A 265 1.47 -7.12 17.86
CA GLY A 265 1.03 -7.36 16.50
C GLY A 265 1.19 -6.14 15.62
N SER A 266 0.63 -6.22 14.42
CA SER A 266 0.55 -5.11 13.49
C SER A 266 -0.89 -4.71 13.20
N TRP A 267 -1.18 -3.44 13.48
CA TRP A 267 -2.42 -2.79 13.09
C TRP A 267 -2.31 -2.31 11.64
N GLY A 268 -3.29 -2.69 10.80
CA GLY A 268 -3.36 -2.30 9.40
C GLY A 268 -2.13 -2.69 8.57
N ARG A 269 -1.37 -3.70 9.00
CA ARG A 269 -0.05 -4.08 8.44
C ARG A 269 0.98 -2.94 8.44
N TRP A 270 0.76 -1.90 9.23
CA TRP A 270 1.54 -0.67 9.23
C TRP A 270 2.17 -0.37 10.59
N LEU A 271 1.35 -0.26 11.63
CA LEU A 271 1.78 0.13 12.98
C LEU A 271 2.01 -1.13 13.81
N ARG A 272 3.27 -1.38 14.19
CA ARG A 272 3.73 -2.59 14.87
C ARG A 272 3.96 -2.31 16.34
N PHE A 273 3.31 -3.07 17.20
CA PHE A 273 3.47 -2.99 18.65
C PHE A 273 4.54 -3.97 19.08
N PHE A 274 5.44 -3.54 19.98
CA PHE A 274 6.49 -4.41 20.52
C PHE A 274 5.91 -5.48 21.44
N THR A 275 6.54 -6.66 21.47
CA THR A 275 6.21 -7.74 22.41
C THR A 275 6.57 -7.31 23.82
N PRO A 276 5.58 -7.07 24.71
CA PRO A 276 5.80 -6.38 25.97
C PRO A 276 6.52 -7.25 27.01
N LEU A 277 6.12 -8.51 27.15
CA LEU A 277 6.64 -9.41 28.18
C LEU A 277 7.81 -10.21 27.61
N ARG A 278 8.73 -10.61 28.49
CA ARG A 278 9.85 -11.46 28.07
C ARG A 278 9.35 -12.72 27.39
N THR A 279 10.04 -13.14 26.34
CA THR A 279 9.72 -14.39 25.65
C THR A 279 10.02 -15.60 26.55
N ARG A 280 9.56 -16.79 26.15
CA ARG A 280 9.91 -18.04 26.85
C ARG A 280 11.41 -18.32 26.87
N ASP A 281 12.14 -17.79 25.89
CA ASP A 281 13.60 -17.86 25.80
C ASP A 281 14.29 -16.69 26.54
N HIS A 282 13.55 -15.98 27.39
CA HIS A 282 13.98 -14.87 28.24
C HIS A 282 14.45 -13.59 27.51
N GLU A 283 14.10 -13.44 26.23
CA GLU A 283 14.41 -12.23 25.45
C GLU A 283 13.59 -11.03 25.92
N ARG A 284 14.23 -9.86 26.05
CA ARG A 284 13.62 -8.59 26.49
C ARG A 284 13.24 -7.68 25.31
N ARG A 285 12.44 -8.19 24.36
CA ARG A 285 12.18 -7.49 23.08
C ARG A 285 11.71 -6.05 23.25
N PHE A 286 10.76 -5.79 24.16
CA PHE A 286 10.31 -4.42 24.47
C PHE A 286 11.45 -3.50 24.90
N VAL A 287 12.20 -3.88 25.93
CA VAL A 287 13.26 -3.03 26.50
C VAL A 287 14.39 -2.82 25.49
N VAL A 288 14.76 -3.86 24.74
CA VAL A 288 15.77 -3.75 23.67
C VAL A 288 15.29 -2.79 22.57
N ALA A 289 14.03 -2.88 22.13
CA ALA A 289 13.48 -1.95 21.16
C ALA A 289 13.49 -0.49 21.68
N VAL A 290 13.14 -0.28 22.95
CA VAL A 290 13.24 1.04 23.59
C VAL A 290 14.68 1.55 23.58
N GLU A 291 15.65 0.73 24.00
CA GLU A 291 17.08 1.08 24.02
C GLU A 291 17.57 1.47 22.61
N GLU A 292 17.28 0.67 21.59
CA GLU A 292 17.69 0.91 20.20
C GLU A 292 17.09 2.20 19.63
N VAL A 293 15.79 2.42 19.84
CA VAL A 293 15.09 3.61 19.35
C VAL A 293 15.65 4.87 20.01
N LEU A 294 15.87 4.84 21.33
CA LEU A 294 16.38 6.00 22.07
C LEU A 294 17.86 6.27 21.79
N ASP A 295 18.68 5.24 21.55
CA ASP A 295 20.06 5.42 21.09
C ASP A 295 20.13 6.10 19.72
N GLY A 296 19.28 5.70 18.78
CA GLY A 296 19.13 6.37 17.49
C GLY A 296 18.70 7.83 17.65
N TYR A 297 17.69 8.08 18.50
CA TYR A 297 17.22 9.43 18.79
C TYR A 297 18.30 10.32 19.41
N ARG A 298 19.09 9.82 20.37
CA ARG A 298 20.21 10.56 20.99
C ARG A 298 21.25 11.00 19.97
N GLN A 299 21.59 10.12 19.04
CA GLN A 299 22.53 10.42 17.96
C GLN A 299 21.99 11.53 17.06
N LEU A 300 20.72 11.41 16.62
CA LEU A 300 20.06 12.43 15.80
C LEU A 300 19.95 13.77 16.54
N ARG A 301 19.57 13.76 17.83
CA ARG A 301 19.49 14.96 18.67
C ARG A 301 20.84 15.66 18.86
N THR A 302 21.93 14.90 18.88
CA THR A 302 23.29 15.47 18.96
C THR A 302 23.64 16.24 17.69
N SER A 303 23.26 15.72 16.52
CA SER A 303 23.54 16.36 15.23
C SER A 303 22.52 17.43 14.83
N TYR A 304 21.27 17.27 15.23
CA TYR A 304 20.12 18.08 14.81
C TYR A 304 19.18 18.37 16.00
N PRO A 305 19.64 19.09 17.03
CA PRO A 305 18.86 19.31 18.25
C PRO A 305 17.54 20.03 18.01
N ASP A 306 17.51 20.98 17.08
CA ASP A 306 16.29 21.73 16.75
C ASP A 306 15.23 20.85 16.06
N ALA A 307 15.66 19.82 15.33
CA ALA A 307 14.76 18.86 14.68
C ALA A 307 14.35 17.71 15.60
N GLN A 308 15.02 17.52 16.74
CA GLN A 308 14.79 16.44 17.70
C GLN A 308 14.51 17.01 19.11
N PRO A 309 13.37 17.68 19.31
CA PRO A 309 13.11 18.47 20.52
C PRO A 309 12.70 17.65 21.75
N LEU A 310 12.24 16.41 21.58
CA LEU A 310 11.80 15.57 22.69
C LEU A 310 12.94 15.25 23.66
N ALA A 311 12.62 15.23 24.97
CA ALA A 311 13.50 14.67 25.99
C ALA A 311 13.64 13.15 25.79
N VAL A 312 14.76 12.58 26.23
CA VAL A 312 15.03 11.15 26.01
C VAL A 312 14.81 10.39 27.30
N TRP A 313 13.87 9.45 27.31
CA TRP A 313 13.64 8.61 28.49
C TRP A 313 14.96 7.93 28.95
N PRO A 314 15.25 7.88 30.26
CA PRO A 314 14.40 8.20 31.40
C PRO A 314 14.49 9.65 31.93
N GLU A 315 14.92 10.63 31.12
CA GLU A 315 14.80 12.05 31.49
C GLU A 315 13.33 12.39 31.84
N PRO A 316 13.06 13.31 32.80
CA PRO A 316 11.69 13.76 33.08
C PRO A 316 11.00 14.29 31.81
N GLY A 317 9.78 13.81 31.52
CA GLY A 317 9.08 14.12 30.27
C GLY A 317 9.65 13.42 29.03
N GLY A 318 10.55 12.44 29.21
CA GLY A 318 11.20 11.73 28.13
C GLY A 318 10.24 10.91 27.27
N PHE A 319 10.56 10.80 25.98
CA PHE A 319 9.84 9.95 25.05
C PHE A 319 10.12 8.47 25.35
N LEU A 320 9.07 7.69 25.60
CA LEU A 320 9.10 6.24 25.81
C LEU A 320 8.34 5.54 24.67
N PRO A 321 9.04 4.97 23.67
CA PRO A 321 8.40 4.28 22.54
C PRO A 321 7.84 2.92 22.94
N PHE A 322 6.74 2.51 22.29
CA PHE A 322 6.17 1.16 22.44
C PHE A 322 5.73 0.52 21.10
N ALA A 323 5.80 1.29 20.01
CA ALA A 323 5.41 0.84 18.69
C ALA A 323 6.18 1.60 17.60
N ASN A 324 6.32 0.99 16.42
CA ASN A 324 6.90 1.62 15.23
C ASN A 324 6.07 1.36 13.96
N SER A 325 6.12 2.27 12.99
CA SER A 325 5.59 2.02 11.65
C SER A 325 6.56 1.17 10.82
N ILE A 326 6.10 0.64 9.68
CA ILE A 326 6.99 -0.01 8.69
C ILE A 326 7.94 0.99 8.02
N ASP A 327 7.60 2.29 8.04
CA ASP A 327 8.44 3.37 7.53
C ASP A 327 9.45 3.89 8.58
N GLY A 328 9.29 3.52 9.86
CA GLY A 328 10.23 3.84 10.92
C GLY A 328 9.82 5.02 11.83
N ASP A 329 8.59 5.50 11.69
CA ASP A 329 7.97 6.40 12.68
C ASP A 329 7.80 5.66 14.02
N GLN A 330 7.89 6.36 15.14
CA GLN A 330 7.74 5.78 16.48
C GLN A 330 6.51 6.36 17.18
N LEU A 331 5.75 5.51 17.86
CA LEU A 331 4.65 5.91 18.73
C LEU A 331 5.04 5.61 20.18
N GLY A 332 4.81 6.57 21.06
CA GLY A 332 5.22 6.49 22.45
C GLY A 332 4.49 7.47 23.34
N TRP A 333 4.87 7.48 24.62
CA TRP A 333 4.41 8.45 25.59
C TRP A 333 5.48 9.48 25.89
N LEU A 334 5.07 10.70 26.22
CA LEU A 334 5.93 11.60 26.99
C LEU A 334 5.70 11.30 28.46
N THR A 335 6.74 10.87 29.18
CA THR A 335 6.62 10.48 30.59
C THR A 335 6.61 11.72 31.50
N GLU A 336 5.62 12.59 31.29
CA GLU A 336 5.43 13.86 32.00
C GLU A 336 4.69 13.64 33.33
N GLY A 337 5.21 14.23 34.41
CA GLY A 337 4.64 14.04 35.73
C GLY A 337 4.81 12.61 36.28
N THR A 338 4.17 12.34 37.41
CA THR A 338 4.32 11.09 38.16
C THR A 338 3.18 10.10 37.94
N ASP A 339 2.12 10.51 37.23
CA ASP A 339 0.94 9.68 36.96
C ASP A 339 0.98 9.17 35.51
N PRO A 340 1.28 7.89 35.28
CA PRO A 340 1.32 7.32 33.94
C PRO A 340 0.00 7.39 33.19
N GLU A 341 -1.14 7.46 33.88
CA GLU A 341 -2.45 7.59 33.23
C GLU A 341 -2.63 8.95 32.53
N ALA A 342 -1.82 9.95 32.89
CA ALA A 342 -1.85 11.29 32.33
C ALA A 342 -0.79 11.52 31.24
N TRP A 343 0.05 10.51 30.95
CA TRP A 343 1.11 10.66 29.95
C TRP A 343 0.54 10.85 28.55
N PRO A 344 0.84 11.97 27.87
CA PRO A 344 0.31 12.20 26.55
C PRO A 344 1.00 11.31 25.53
N LEU A 345 0.22 10.82 24.57
CA LEU A 345 0.74 10.09 23.42
C LEU A 345 1.38 11.04 22.42
N VAL A 346 2.45 10.61 21.77
CA VAL A 346 3.12 11.38 20.74
C VAL A 346 3.70 10.46 19.67
N VAL A 347 3.72 10.96 18.43
CA VAL A 347 4.42 10.33 17.32
C VAL A 347 5.74 11.05 17.13
N TRP A 348 6.84 10.31 17.05
CA TRP A 348 8.10 10.78 16.50
C TRP A 348 8.17 10.36 15.02
N PRO A 349 7.84 11.26 14.07
CA PRO A 349 7.79 10.92 12.66
C PRO A 349 9.20 10.86 12.05
N ARG A 350 9.40 9.94 11.10
CA ARG A 350 10.67 9.83 10.36
C ARG A 350 10.78 10.87 9.24
N HIS A 351 9.65 11.21 8.62
CA HIS A 351 9.59 11.96 7.36
C HIS A 351 8.88 13.32 7.49
N ALA A 352 8.73 13.83 8.71
CA ALA A 352 8.10 15.11 8.98
C ALA A 352 8.74 15.75 10.23
N ASP A 353 8.47 17.04 10.43
CA ASP A 353 8.84 17.72 11.67
C ASP A 353 8.03 17.18 12.86
N GLN A 354 8.59 17.28 14.06
CA GLN A 354 7.94 16.85 15.29
C GLN A 354 6.64 17.62 15.54
N GLY A 355 5.52 16.91 15.55
CA GLY A 355 4.19 17.45 15.88
C GLY A 355 3.95 17.54 17.39
N PRO A 356 2.83 18.16 17.82
CA PRO A 356 2.39 18.15 19.21
C PRO A 356 1.95 16.74 19.64
N PRO A 357 1.76 16.51 20.95
CA PRO A 357 1.11 15.29 21.42
C PRO A 357 -0.31 15.12 20.86
N LEU A 358 -0.74 13.87 20.74
CA LEU A 358 -2.08 13.51 20.27
C LEU A 358 -3.14 13.91 21.31
N GLU A 359 -4.31 14.31 20.82
CA GLU A 359 -5.39 14.85 21.67
C GLU A 359 -6.14 13.78 22.47
N SER A 360 -5.99 12.50 22.11
CA SER A 360 -6.74 11.37 22.67
C SER A 360 -5.83 10.28 23.24
N GLY A 361 -6.39 9.46 24.12
CA GLY A 361 -5.76 8.23 24.61
C GLY A 361 -5.52 7.20 23.50
N LEU A 362 -4.89 6.08 23.84
CA LEU A 362 -4.39 5.10 22.87
C LEU A 362 -5.52 4.43 22.08
N ILE A 363 -6.57 4.00 22.77
CA ILE A 363 -7.66 3.25 22.14
C ILE A 363 -8.45 4.15 21.20
N ASP A 364 -8.76 5.37 21.65
CA ASP A 364 -9.47 6.34 20.82
C ASP A 364 -8.62 6.83 19.65
N THR A 365 -7.30 6.97 19.84
CA THR A 365 -6.34 7.25 18.75
C THR A 365 -6.37 6.14 17.70
N LEU A 366 -6.24 4.88 18.10
CA LEU A 366 -6.28 3.74 17.17
C LEU A 366 -7.64 3.64 16.46
N LEU A 367 -8.74 3.84 17.18
CA LEU A 367 -10.08 3.83 16.60
C LEU A 367 -10.27 4.96 15.58
N ALA A 368 -9.87 6.18 15.92
CA ALA A 368 -9.96 7.33 15.01
C ALA A 368 -9.06 7.17 13.78
N TRP A 369 -7.86 6.60 13.97
CA TRP A 369 -6.94 6.29 12.88
C TRP A 369 -7.50 5.21 11.94
N GLN A 370 -7.99 4.09 12.48
CA GLN A 370 -8.61 3.02 11.69
C GLN A 370 -9.90 3.44 10.99
N ARG A 371 -10.62 4.44 11.51
CA ARG A 371 -11.76 5.07 10.82
C ARG A 371 -11.35 6.00 9.67
N GLY A 372 -10.07 6.34 9.56
CA GLY A 372 -9.58 7.37 8.65
C GLY A 372 -9.96 8.80 9.08
N THR A 373 -10.36 9.00 10.34
CA THR A 373 -10.75 10.31 10.89
C THR A 373 -9.61 11.03 11.61
N LEU A 374 -8.49 10.35 11.84
CA LEU A 374 -7.26 10.91 12.38
C LEU A 374 -6.15 10.82 11.34
N THR A 375 -5.52 11.96 11.05
CA THR A 375 -4.28 12.06 10.30
C THR A 375 -3.30 12.87 11.13
N ALA A 376 -2.10 12.35 11.35
CA ALA A 376 -1.02 13.05 12.04
C ALA A 376 0.31 12.75 11.33
N PRO A 377 1.33 13.62 11.44
CA PRO A 377 2.67 13.28 10.97
C PRO A 377 3.12 11.92 11.52
N GLY A 378 3.52 10.99 10.65
CA GLY A 378 3.89 9.60 11.01
C GLY A 378 2.72 8.62 11.21
N LEU A 379 1.47 9.07 11.09
CA LEU A 379 0.27 8.22 11.05
C LEU A 379 -0.52 8.49 9.75
N PRO A 380 -0.38 7.63 8.72
CA PRO A 380 -1.01 7.85 7.43
C PRO A 380 -2.53 7.71 7.52
N GLY A 381 -3.27 8.59 6.84
CA GLY A 381 -4.72 8.45 6.70
C GLY A 381 -5.13 7.37 5.70
N LEU A 382 -6.41 6.99 5.70
CA LEU A 382 -7.01 6.15 4.66
C LEU A 382 -7.29 6.98 3.39
N ASP A 383 -7.23 6.33 2.23
CA ASP A 383 -7.77 6.93 1.01
C ASP A 383 -9.29 7.09 1.16
N ARG A 384 -9.88 8.13 0.55
CA ARG A 384 -11.33 8.41 0.71
C ARG A 384 -12.21 7.28 0.18
N SER A 385 -11.70 6.53 -0.79
CA SER A 385 -12.38 5.39 -1.40
C SER A 385 -12.01 4.06 -0.76
N ASP A 386 -11.11 4.06 0.23
CA ASP A 386 -10.87 2.87 1.05
C ASP A 386 -12.06 2.61 1.97
N ASP A 387 -12.37 1.34 2.16
CA ASP A 387 -13.35 0.94 3.17
C ASP A 387 -12.63 0.71 4.50
N PRO A 388 -12.88 1.52 5.54
CA PRO A 388 -12.22 1.36 6.82
C PRO A 388 -12.45 -0.02 7.44
N VAL A 389 -13.58 -0.68 7.15
CA VAL A 389 -13.88 -2.02 7.65
C VAL A 389 -12.97 -3.07 7.02
N GLU A 390 -12.58 -2.90 5.76
CA GLU A 390 -11.70 -3.84 5.08
C GLU A 390 -10.22 -3.54 5.36
N CYS A 391 -9.87 -2.27 5.64
CA CYS A 391 -8.51 -1.87 5.99
C CYS A 391 -8.17 -2.07 7.48
N ALA A 392 -9.16 -2.05 8.37
CA ALA A 392 -8.96 -2.21 9.82
C ALA A 392 -8.74 -3.70 10.18
N GLY A 393 -7.50 -4.15 10.00
CA GLY A 393 -7.04 -5.46 10.44
C GLY A 393 -6.02 -5.39 11.58
N PHE A 394 -5.92 -6.47 12.35
CA PHE A 394 -4.84 -6.70 13.29
C PHE A 394 -4.21 -8.08 13.01
N ALA A 395 -2.89 -8.10 12.82
CA ALA A 395 -2.12 -9.33 12.66
C ALA A 395 -1.33 -9.59 13.95
N PRO A 396 -1.67 -10.60 14.77
CA PRO A 396 -0.94 -10.90 15.98
C PRO A 396 0.47 -11.39 15.66
N TRP A 397 1.41 -11.11 16.56
CA TRP A 397 2.72 -11.75 16.57
C TRP A 397 2.66 -13.17 17.10
N ASP A 398 3.72 -13.92 16.84
CA ASP A 398 3.98 -15.23 17.41
C ASP A 398 5.39 -15.30 18.01
N THR A 399 5.81 -16.50 18.43
CA THR A 399 7.14 -16.72 19.02
C THR A 399 8.30 -16.35 18.10
N GLY A 400 8.08 -16.39 16.77
CA GLY A 400 9.10 -16.08 15.75
C GLY A 400 9.16 -14.61 15.35
N ALA A 401 8.22 -13.76 15.78
CA ALA A 401 8.25 -12.34 15.49
C ALA A 401 9.49 -11.67 16.13
N TYR A 402 10.15 -10.75 15.43
CA TYR A 402 11.30 -10.01 16.00
C TYR A 402 10.86 -8.92 17.01
N TRP A 403 9.67 -8.35 16.80
CA TRP A 403 9.16 -7.17 17.49
C TRP A 403 8.50 -7.48 18.82
#